data_AF-A0A923CC64-F1
#
_entry.id   AF-A0A923CC64-F1
#
_cell.length_a   1.000
_cell.length_b   1.000
_cell.length_c   1.000
_cell.angle_alpha   90.00
_cell.angle_beta   90.00
_cell.angle_gamma   90.00
#
_symmetry.space_group_name_H-M   'P 1'
#
loop_
_entity.id
_entity.type
_entity.pdbx_description
1 polymer ?
#
loop_
_entity_poly.entity_id
_entity_poly.type
_entity_poly.pdbx_seq_one_letter_code
_entity_poly.pdbx_strand_id
1 'polypeptide(L)'
;MNAFRPSRHGSRRPKVSFEFFPPKTAEMEVSLWESVRRLEPLAPSFVSVTYGAGGSTRERTHATVKRMVEETGLKPAAHLTCVSASRDEVDEVIRGYWEAGVRHVVALRGDPAGGLGTVYEPHPDGYHQTSDLVAGLKRIGDFEVTVSAYPEKHPEAASLEADIDALKKKVDAGATRAITQFFFDNDVYFRYLDKVRAAGIDIPILPGIVPVQNFKQTA
;
A
#
# COMPACT_ATOMS: atom_id res chain seq x y z
N MET A 1 -18.13 -33.12 13.69
CA MET A 1 -18.09 -31.89 12.87
C MET A 1 -18.20 -30.71 13.81
N ASN A 2 -17.07 -30.12 14.18
CA ASN A 2 -17.04 -29.01 15.15
C ASN A 2 -16.98 -27.71 14.35
N ALA A 3 -18.11 -27.04 14.21
CA ALA A 3 -18.22 -25.77 13.48
C ALA A 3 -17.31 -24.73 14.15
N PHE A 4 -16.36 -24.20 13.39
CA PHE A 4 -15.48 -23.12 13.82
C PHE A 4 -16.34 -21.92 14.23
N ARG A 5 -16.39 -21.60 15.53
CA ARG A 5 -17.10 -20.43 16.08
C ARG A 5 -16.06 -19.41 16.57
N PRO A 6 -15.82 -18.31 15.83
CA PRO A 6 -14.76 -17.33 16.15
C PRO A 6 -15.01 -16.52 17.44
N SER A 7 -16.22 -16.56 18.01
CA SER A 7 -16.69 -15.64 19.05
C SER A 7 -16.19 -15.92 20.48
N ARG A 8 -15.23 -16.85 20.67
CA ARG A 8 -14.77 -17.27 22.02
C ARG A 8 -13.28 -17.09 22.30
N HIS A 9 -12.51 -16.42 21.45
CA HIS A 9 -11.21 -15.89 21.87
C HIS A 9 -11.42 -14.49 22.45
N GLY A 10 -10.97 -14.27 23.70
CA GLY A 10 -11.09 -12.98 24.39
C GLY A 10 -10.69 -11.82 23.49
N SER A 11 -11.46 -10.72 23.54
CA SER A 11 -11.40 -9.63 22.55
C SER A 11 -9.98 -9.05 22.46
N ARG A 12 -9.17 -9.59 21.56
CA ARG A 12 -7.90 -9.00 21.19
C ARG A 12 -8.27 -7.73 20.44
N ARG A 13 -7.87 -6.57 20.98
CA ARG A 13 -8.09 -5.30 20.29
C ARG A 13 -7.60 -5.42 18.84
N PRO A 14 -8.39 -4.95 17.85
CA PRO A 14 -7.96 -5.02 16.47
C PRO A 14 -6.65 -4.27 16.32
N LYS A 15 -5.72 -4.85 15.56
CA LYS A 15 -4.52 -4.14 15.14
C LYS A 15 -4.90 -3.15 14.05
N VAL A 16 -4.37 -1.94 14.13
CA VAL A 16 -4.62 -0.87 13.17
C VAL A 16 -3.33 -0.37 12.56
N SER A 17 -3.44 0.24 11.38
CA SER A 17 -2.40 1.01 10.70
C SER A 17 -3.03 2.30 10.17
N PHE A 18 -2.22 3.32 9.93
CA PHE A 18 -2.67 4.61 9.42
C PHE A 18 -1.90 4.99 8.15
N GLU A 19 -2.55 5.70 7.24
CA GLU A 19 -1.92 6.22 6.03
C GLU A 19 -1.86 7.75 6.08
N PHE A 20 -0.68 8.29 5.75
CA PHE A 20 -0.42 9.73 5.71
C PHE A 20 -0.04 10.17 4.30
N PHE A 21 -0.32 11.43 4.00
CA PHE A 21 0.17 12.09 2.80
C PHE A 21 1.42 12.92 3.11
N PRO A 22 2.46 12.89 2.26
CA PRO A 22 3.62 13.74 2.45
C PRO A 22 3.21 15.22 2.38
N PRO A 23 3.74 16.09 3.26
CA PRO A 23 3.29 17.47 3.38
C PRO A 23 3.77 18.27 2.16
N LYS A 24 2.91 19.15 1.63
CA LYS A 24 3.23 20.03 0.48
C LYS A 24 3.64 21.44 0.90
N THR A 25 3.31 21.84 2.13
CA THR A 25 3.59 23.15 2.71
C THR A 25 4.08 23.01 4.15
N ALA A 26 4.66 24.07 4.72
CA ALA A 26 5.12 24.08 6.11
C ALA A 26 3.97 23.85 7.10
N GLU A 27 2.79 24.40 6.82
CA GLU A 27 1.60 24.21 7.66
C GLU A 27 1.13 22.74 7.64
N MET A 28 1.16 22.10 6.47
CA MET A 28 0.87 20.67 6.36
C MET A 28 1.92 19.82 7.09
N GLU A 29 3.18 20.26 7.11
CA GLU A 29 4.23 19.57 7.85
C GLU A 29 3.95 19.60 9.36
N VAL A 30 3.62 20.77 9.91
CA VAL A 30 3.23 20.90 11.33
C VAL A 30 2.05 19.96 11.64
N SER A 31 0.98 20.01 10.83
CA SER A 31 -0.21 19.17 11.03
C SER A 31 0.08 17.67 10.94
N LEU A 32 0.95 17.26 10.01
CA LEU A 32 1.38 15.87 9.91
C LEU A 32 2.07 15.42 11.19
N TRP A 33 3.02 16.19 11.71
CA TRP A 33 3.77 15.80 12.90
C TRP A 33 2.94 15.82 14.18
N GLU A 34 2.02 16.76 14.32
CA GLU A 34 1.01 16.72 15.39
C GLU A 34 0.18 15.43 15.33
N SER A 35 -0.25 15.03 14.14
CA SER A 35 -1.02 13.80 13.92
C SER A 35 -0.19 12.55 14.24
N VAL A 36 1.06 12.49 13.78
CA VAL A 36 2.00 11.41 14.06
C VAL A 36 2.19 11.23 15.56
N ARG A 37 2.50 12.32 16.29
CA ARG A 37 2.70 12.28 17.76
C ARG A 37 1.43 11.90 18.50
N ARG A 38 0.27 12.29 18.00
CA ARG A 38 -1.03 11.90 18.59
C ARG A 38 -1.35 10.42 18.41
N LEU A 39 -0.96 9.82 17.28
CA LEU A 39 -1.27 8.44 16.94
C LEU A 39 -0.20 7.45 17.42
N GLU A 40 1.03 7.89 17.65
CA GLU A 40 2.16 7.06 18.13
C GLU A 40 1.83 6.23 19.38
N PRO A 41 1.16 6.77 20.44
CA PRO A 41 0.80 5.99 21.62
C PRO A 41 -0.22 4.86 21.38
N LEU A 42 -0.91 4.84 20.23
CA LEU A 42 -1.82 3.76 19.87
C LEU A 42 -1.07 2.50 19.41
N ALA A 43 0.26 2.58 19.25
CA ALA A 43 1.13 1.50 18.81
C ALA A 43 0.58 0.78 17.55
N PRO A 44 0.35 1.52 16.43
CA PRO A 44 -0.12 0.91 15.20
C PRO A 44 0.89 -0.13 14.69
N SER A 45 0.40 -1.13 13.94
CA SER A 45 1.27 -2.19 13.42
C SER A 45 2.30 -1.66 12.42
N PHE A 46 1.91 -0.65 11.65
CA PHE A 46 2.75 0.17 10.78
C PHE A 46 2.00 1.47 10.46
N VAL A 47 2.69 2.43 9.87
CA VAL A 47 2.08 3.60 9.23
C VAL A 47 2.58 3.69 7.80
N SER A 48 1.74 4.03 6.83
CA SER A 48 2.17 4.25 5.45
C SER A 48 2.27 5.73 5.12
N VAL A 49 3.19 6.07 4.23
CA VAL A 49 3.31 7.41 3.64
C VAL A 49 3.14 7.28 2.13
N THR A 50 2.15 7.99 1.58
CA THR A 50 1.80 7.89 0.17
C THR A 50 2.87 8.46 -0.75
N TYR A 51 2.84 8.01 -2.00
CA TYR A 51 3.73 8.43 -3.07
C TYR A 51 2.89 9.08 -4.15
N GLY A 52 3.17 10.34 -4.42
CA GLY A 52 2.42 11.16 -5.36
C GLY A 52 2.49 10.65 -6.79
N ALA A 53 1.39 10.86 -7.53
CA ALA A 53 1.25 10.45 -8.92
C ALA A 53 2.44 10.91 -9.78
N GLY A 54 2.87 10.03 -10.70
CA GLY A 54 3.97 10.30 -11.62
C GLY A 54 5.35 10.52 -10.97
N GLY A 55 5.54 10.19 -9.69
CA GLY A 55 6.81 10.43 -8.99
C GLY A 55 7.02 11.83 -8.44
N SER A 56 6.03 12.72 -8.57
CA SER A 56 6.09 14.15 -8.21
C SER A 56 6.37 14.48 -6.73
N THR A 57 6.40 13.48 -5.86
CA THR A 57 6.64 13.67 -4.41
C THR A 57 7.68 12.68 -3.85
N ARG A 58 8.53 12.09 -4.72
CA ARG A 58 9.59 11.14 -4.34
C ARG A 58 10.39 11.62 -3.13
N GLU A 59 10.94 12.82 -3.24
CA GLU A 59 11.77 13.42 -2.19
C GLU A 59 11.01 13.67 -0.89
N ARG A 60 9.77 14.17 -0.98
CA ARG A 60 8.93 14.44 0.19
C ARG A 60 8.54 13.16 0.94
N THR A 61 8.22 12.11 0.20
CA THR A 61 7.93 10.79 0.77
C THR A 61 9.17 10.26 1.49
N HIS A 62 10.33 10.30 0.83
CA HIS A 62 11.60 9.86 1.39
C HIS A 62 11.97 10.63 2.67
N ALA A 63 11.89 11.95 2.66
CA ALA A 63 12.16 12.79 3.82
C ALA A 63 11.22 12.44 4.99
N THR A 64 9.93 12.25 4.71
CA THR A 64 8.93 11.93 5.73
C THR A 64 9.19 10.56 6.36
N VAL A 65 9.40 9.51 5.55
CA VAL A 65 9.64 8.16 6.10
C VAL A 65 10.97 8.09 6.84
N LYS A 66 12.02 8.73 6.34
CA LYS A 66 13.33 8.80 7.02
C LYS A 66 13.18 9.47 8.39
N ARG A 67 12.51 10.61 8.46
CA ARG A 67 12.26 11.32 9.72
C ARG A 67 11.42 10.48 10.68
N MET A 68 10.43 9.72 10.20
CA MET A 68 9.66 8.79 11.04
C MET A 68 10.54 7.68 11.61
N VAL A 69 11.48 7.12 10.83
CA VAL A 69 12.45 6.11 11.31
C VAL A 69 13.36 6.71 12.40
N GLU A 70 13.82 7.95 12.21
CA GLU A 70 14.80 8.59 13.10
C GLU A 70 14.18 9.14 14.39
N GLU A 71 12.96 9.68 14.34
CA GLU A 71 12.38 10.48 15.43
C GLU A 71 11.20 9.82 16.17
N THR A 72 10.76 8.62 15.77
CA THR A 72 9.58 7.96 16.35
C THR A 72 9.80 6.47 16.60
N GLY A 73 8.96 5.86 17.43
CA GLY A 73 8.88 4.40 17.60
C GLY A 73 8.01 3.70 16.54
N LEU A 74 7.54 4.43 15.52
CA LEU A 74 6.66 3.89 14.48
C LEU A 74 7.45 3.05 13.47
N LYS A 75 6.71 2.19 12.75
CA LYS A 75 7.24 1.39 11.64
C LYS A 75 6.70 1.96 10.32
N PRO A 76 7.43 2.86 9.65
CA PRO A 76 6.95 3.45 8.42
C PRO A 76 7.05 2.48 7.24
N ALA A 77 6.02 2.54 6.39
CA ALA A 77 5.94 1.87 5.11
C ALA A 77 5.94 2.93 4.00
N ALA A 78 6.94 2.89 3.13
CA ALA A 78 7.01 3.85 2.02
C ALA A 78 6.19 3.35 0.84
N HIS A 79 5.30 4.17 0.29
CA HIS A 79 4.69 3.88 -1.00
C HIS A 79 5.74 4.04 -2.10
N LEU A 80 5.68 3.19 -3.12
CA LEU A 80 6.55 3.25 -4.29
C LEU A 80 5.78 2.79 -5.53
N THR A 81 5.89 3.55 -6.61
CA THR A 81 5.20 3.30 -7.88
C THR A 81 6.16 2.89 -9.00
N CYS A 82 5.64 2.20 -10.01
CA CYS A 82 6.39 1.77 -11.21
C CYS A 82 6.40 2.83 -12.33
N VAL A 83 5.66 3.93 -12.18
CA VAL A 83 5.39 4.88 -13.27
C VAL A 83 6.56 5.83 -13.53
N SER A 84 6.74 6.20 -14.80
CA SER A 84 7.56 7.34 -15.24
C SER A 84 9.02 7.34 -14.77
N ALA A 85 9.59 6.18 -14.46
CA ALA A 85 11.01 6.05 -14.14
C ALA A 85 11.58 4.72 -14.65
N SER A 86 12.86 4.73 -15.02
CA SER A 86 13.63 3.54 -15.35
C SER A 86 13.80 2.63 -14.12
N ARG A 87 14.14 1.35 -14.35
CA ARG A 87 14.45 0.41 -13.26
C ARG A 87 15.59 0.92 -12.39
N ASP A 88 16.61 1.53 -12.98
CA ASP A 88 17.77 2.03 -12.24
C ASP A 88 17.39 3.17 -11.28
N GLU A 89 16.54 4.11 -11.72
CA GLU A 89 16.02 5.18 -10.87
C GLU A 89 15.14 4.64 -9.74
N VAL A 90 14.31 3.64 -10.01
CA VAL A 90 13.49 3.00 -8.97
C VAL A 90 14.37 2.21 -8.00
N ASP A 91 15.36 1.48 -8.49
CA ASP A 91 16.30 0.69 -7.68
C ASP A 91 17.15 1.60 -6.78
N GLU A 92 17.51 2.79 -7.25
CA GLU A 92 18.14 3.83 -6.42
C GLU A 92 17.22 4.24 -5.25
N VAL A 93 15.93 4.48 -5.50
CA VAL A 93 14.96 4.79 -4.44
C VAL A 93 14.84 3.64 -3.44
N ILE A 94 14.78 2.40 -3.93
CA ILE A 94 14.70 1.22 -3.08
C ILE A 94 15.92 1.11 -2.17
N ARG A 95 17.14 1.31 -2.71
CA ARG A 95 18.38 1.34 -1.91
C ARG A 95 18.35 2.46 -0.89
N GLY A 96 17.91 3.67 -1.27
CA GLY A 96 17.76 4.80 -0.37
C GLY A 96 16.81 4.50 0.80
N TYR A 97 15.68 3.86 0.54
CA TYR A 97 14.77 3.39 1.60
C TYR A 97 15.44 2.37 2.52
N TRP A 98 16.17 1.40 1.97
CA TRP A 98 16.88 0.42 2.79
C TRP A 98 17.93 1.07 3.69
N GLU A 99 18.73 1.98 3.14
CA GLU A 99 19.77 2.73 3.87
C GLU A 99 19.17 3.64 4.94
N ALA A 100 18.01 4.25 4.67
CA ALA A 100 17.26 5.06 5.63
C ALA A 100 16.56 4.24 6.73
N GLY A 101 16.72 2.92 6.75
CA GLY A 101 16.12 2.05 7.77
C GLY A 101 14.67 1.63 7.50
N VAL A 102 14.10 1.99 6.34
CA VAL A 102 12.77 1.52 5.94
C VAL A 102 12.85 0.04 5.59
N ARG A 103 11.94 -0.76 6.17
CA ARG A 103 11.86 -2.22 5.94
C ARG A 103 10.52 -2.67 5.38
N HIS A 104 9.58 -1.74 5.19
CA HIS A 104 8.25 -2.02 4.66
C HIS A 104 7.98 -1.10 3.47
N VAL A 105 7.57 -1.66 2.33
CA VAL A 105 7.18 -0.90 1.14
C VAL A 105 5.76 -1.27 0.72
N VAL A 106 4.97 -0.27 0.34
CA VAL A 106 3.68 -0.44 -0.33
C VAL A 106 3.93 -0.28 -1.83
N ALA A 107 4.03 -1.41 -2.53
CA ALA A 107 4.33 -1.46 -3.96
C ALA A 107 3.05 -1.29 -4.79
N LEU A 108 3.07 -0.32 -5.68
CA LEU A 108 1.93 0.06 -6.51
C LEU A 108 2.36 0.19 -7.97
N ARG A 109 1.41 0.05 -8.90
CA ARG A 109 1.66 0.47 -10.29
C ARG A 109 1.82 1.99 -10.32
N GLY A 110 0.86 2.69 -9.71
CA GLY A 110 0.69 4.14 -9.79
C GLY A 110 -0.26 4.53 -10.93
N ASP A 111 -0.58 5.82 -10.96
CA ASP A 111 -1.48 6.40 -11.95
C ASP A 111 -0.76 6.66 -13.28
N PRO A 112 -1.47 6.56 -14.41
CA PRO A 112 -0.94 6.97 -15.71
C PRO A 112 -0.43 8.43 -15.70
N ALA A 113 0.61 8.71 -16.48
CA ALA A 113 1.18 10.07 -16.57
C ALA A 113 0.17 11.11 -17.11
N GLY A 114 -0.78 10.69 -17.95
CA GLY A 114 -1.89 11.52 -18.43
C GLY A 114 -3.02 11.74 -17.41
N GLY A 115 -2.91 11.16 -16.21
CA GLY A 115 -3.92 11.21 -15.16
C GLY A 115 -4.90 10.03 -15.20
N LEU A 116 -5.86 10.06 -14.27
CA LEU A 116 -6.88 9.01 -14.16
C LEU A 116 -7.71 8.93 -15.44
N GLY A 117 -7.87 7.70 -15.96
CA GLY A 117 -8.65 7.42 -17.16
C GLY A 117 -7.84 7.43 -18.47
N THR A 118 -6.56 7.81 -18.46
CA THR A 118 -5.69 7.61 -19.63
C THR A 118 -5.06 6.22 -19.62
N VAL A 119 -4.58 5.76 -20.77
CA VAL A 119 -3.89 4.46 -20.87
C VAL A 119 -2.60 4.51 -20.04
N TYR A 120 -2.39 3.50 -19.20
CA TYR A 120 -1.12 3.31 -18.53
C TYR A 120 -0.07 2.79 -19.51
N GLU A 121 1.04 3.51 -19.64
CA GLU A 121 2.22 3.07 -20.37
C GLU A 121 3.43 3.07 -19.41
N PRO A 122 4.10 1.92 -19.22
CA PRO A 122 5.31 1.89 -18.41
C PRO A 122 6.45 2.62 -19.12
N HIS A 123 7.41 3.12 -18.35
CA HIS A 123 8.67 3.59 -18.92
C HIS A 123 9.32 2.43 -19.71
N PRO A 124 9.92 2.67 -20.90
CA PRO A 124 10.49 1.60 -21.73
C PRO A 124 11.48 0.71 -20.98
N ASP A 125 12.33 1.32 -20.15
CA ASP A 125 13.31 0.63 -19.31
C ASP A 125 12.84 0.48 -17.84
N GLY A 126 11.54 0.61 -17.58
CA GLY A 126 10.95 0.62 -16.24
C GLY A 126 10.48 -0.74 -15.74
N TYR A 127 9.90 -0.74 -14.55
CA TYR A 127 9.07 -1.86 -14.08
C TYR A 127 7.70 -1.78 -14.78
N HIS A 128 7.26 -2.85 -15.44
CA HIS A 128 6.05 -2.77 -16.29
C HIS A 128 4.77 -2.99 -15.50
N GLN A 129 4.86 -3.73 -14.40
CA GLN A 129 3.75 -4.06 -13.52
C GLN A 129 4.25 -4.17 -12.08
N THR A 130 3.30 -4.12 -11.14
CA THR A 130 3.63 -4.16 -9.71
C THR A 130 4.36 -5.44 -9.32
N SER A 131 4.07 -6.60 -9.92
CA SER A 131 4.81 -7.84 -9.60
C SER A 131 6.29 -7.74 -9.93
N ASP A 132 6.66 -7.01 -10.99
CA ASP A 132 8.07 -6.81 -11.35
C ASP A 132 8.78 -5.93 -10.31
N LEU A 133 8.08 -4.89 -9.81
CA LEU A 133 8.55 -4.03 -8.72
C LEU A 133 8.69 -4.82 -7.41
N VAL A 134 7.74 -5.70 -7.08
CA VAL A 134 7.82 -6.59 -5.91
C VAL A 134 9.08 -7.46 -6.00
N ALA A 135 9.33 -8.06 -7.17
CA ALA A 135 10.55 -8.83 -7.39
C ALA A 135 11.80 -7.96 -7.27
N GLY A 136 11.76 -6.71 -7.76
CA GLY A 136 12.80 -5.69 -7.59
C GLY A 136 13.16 -5.43 -6.13
N LEU A 137 12.14 -5.13 -5.32
CA LEU A 137 12.27 -4.94 -3.88
C LEU A 137 12.95 -6.14 -3.23
N LYS A 138 12.46 -7.36 -3.50
CA LYS A 138 12.99 -8.60 -2.92
C LYS A 138 14.42 -8.94 -3.35
N ARG A 139 14.87 -8.50 -4.53
CA ARG A 139 16.28 -8.64 -4.95
C ARG A 139 17.21 -7.71 -4.18
N ILE A 140 16.76 -6.50 -3.85
CA ILE A 140 17.60 -5.47 -3.24
C ILE A 140 17.67 -5.62 -1.72
N GLY A 141 16.56 -5.98 -1.08
CA GLY A 141 16.50 -6.15 0.37
C GLY A 141 15.34 -7.03 0.80
N ASP A 142 15.41 -7.55 2.02
CA ASP A 142 14.32 -8.33 2.61
C ASP A 142 13.21 -7.41 3.15
N PHE A 143 12.53 -6.73 2.24
CA PHE A 143 11.40 -5.85 2.57
C PHE A 143 10.15 -6.66 2.94
N GLU A 144 9.41 -6.23 3.94
CA GLU A 144 7.97 -6.47 3.97
C GLU A 144 7.34 -5.71 2.80
N VAL A 145 6.48 -6.38 2.03
CA VAL A 145 5.85 -5.78 0.85
C VAL A 145 4.34 -5.89 0.97
N THR A 146 3.67 -4.73 0.95
CA THR A 146 2.22 -4.62 0.77
C THR A 146 1.92 -4.34 -0.70
N VAL A 147 0.87 -4.96 -1.24
CA VAL A 147 0.32 -4.61 -2.56
C VAL A 147 -1.16 -4.23 -2.48
N SER A 148 -1.68 -3.59 -3.51
CA SER A 148 -3.12 -3.28 -3.59
C SER A 148 -3.97 -4.51 -3.89
N ALA A 149 -5.20 -4.50 -3.40
CA ALA A 149 -6.29 -5.43 -3.69
C ALA A 149 -7.58 -4.65 -3.96
N TYR A 150 -8.46 -5.12 -4.85
CA TYR A 150 -9.68 -4.39 -5.21
C TYR A 150 -10.92 -5.28 -5.06
N PRO A 151 -11.65 -5.20 -3.93
CA PRO A 151 -12.85 -5.99 -3.70
C PRO A 151 -13.93 -5.84 -4.78
N GLU A 152 -13.97 -4.67 -5.42
CA GLU A 152 -14.91 -4.32 -6.49
C GLU A 152 -14.27 -4.32 -7.89
N LYS A 153 -13.12 -4.99 -8.05
CA LYS A 153 -12.27 -5.02 -9.26
C LYS A 153 -11.59 -3.68 -9.55
N HIS A 154 -10.33 -3.73 -9.97
CA HIS A 154 -9.66 -2.55 -10.53
C HIS A 154 -10.42 -2.03 -11.77
N PRO A 155 -10.62 -0.72 -11.95
CA PRO A 155 -11.36 -0.17 -13.10
C PRO A 155 -10.87 -0.66 -14.46
N GLU A 156 -9.54 -0.80 -14.61
CA GLU A 156 -8.90 -1.26 -15.85
C GLU A 156 -8.79 -2.79 -15.99
N ALA A 157 -9.14 -3.57 -14.96
CA ALA A 157 -9.09 -5.03 -15.08
C ALA A 157 -10.28 -5.53 -15.91
N ALA A 158 -10.04 -6.56 -16.75
CA ALA A 158 -11.05 -7.14 -17.62
C ALA A 158 -12.20 -7.81 -16.82
N SER A 159 -11.87 -8.45 -15.71
CA SER A 159 -12.81 -9.09 -14.78
C SER A 159 -12.24 -9.10 -13.37
N LEU A 160 -13.07 -9.43 -12.37
CA LEU A 160 -12.60 -9.60 -10.99
C LEU A 160 -11.61 -10.77 -10.90
N GLU A 161 -11.84 -11.84 -11.67
CA GLU A 161 -10.96 -13.00 -11.75
C GLU A 161 -9.58 -12.61 -12.29
N ALA A 162 -9.51 -11.78 -13.35
CA ALA A 162 -8.25 -11.27 -13.87
C ALA A 162 -7.51 -10.37 -12.87
N ASP A 163 -8.23 -9.59 -12.05
CA ASP A 163 -7.63 -8.78 -10.98
C ASP A 163 -7.08 -9.64 -9.83
N ILE A 164 -7.76 -10.75 -9.51
CA ILE A 164 -7.28 -11.75 -8.55
C ILE A 164 -6.06 -12.48 -9.09
N ASP A 165 -6.00 -12.81 -10.38
CA ASP A 165 -4.80 -13.38 -11.00
C ASP A 165 -3.62 -12.41 -10.95
N ALA A 166 -3.87 -11.12 -11.14
CA ALA A 166 -2.86 -10.09 -10.96
C ALA A 166 -2.40 -9.98 -9.50
N LEU A 167 -3.31 -10.11 -8.53
CA LEU A 167 -2.95 -10.24 -7.12
C LEU A 167 -2.07 -11.47 -6.89
N LYS A 168 -2.42 -12.63 -7.44
CA LYS A 168 -1.63 -13.87 -7.33
C LYS A 168 -0.19 -13.67 -7.82
N LYS A 169 -0.01 -13.06 -9.01
CA LYS A 169 1.32 -12.73 -9.56
C LYS A 169 2.14 -11.86 -8.61
N LYS A 170 1.51 -10.88 -7.94
CA LYS A 170 2.18 -10.03 -6.95
C LYS A 170 2.60 -10.83 -5.70
N VAL A 171 1.76 -11.78 -5.25
CA VAL A 171 2.08 -12.68 -4.14
C VAL A 171 3.22 -13.62 -4.50
N ASP A 172 3.15 -14.25 -5.66
CA ASP A 172 4.19 -15.16 -6.17
C ASP A 172 5.54 -14.45 -6.35
N ALA A 173 5.54 -13.15 -6.65
CA ALA A 173 6.74 -12.31 -6.70
C ALA A 173 7.33 -11.96 -5.32
N GLY A 174 6.63 -12.25 -4.22
CA GLY A 174 7.10 -12.05 -2.85
C GLY A 174 6.32 -11.03 -2.02
N ALA A 175 5.11 -10.62 -2.43
CA ALA A 175 4.28 -9.76 -1.59
C ALA A 175 3.89 -10.47 -0.28
N THR A 176 4.01 -9.78 0.84
CA THR A 176 3.79 -10.34 2.18
C THR A 176 2.38 -10.08 2.73
N ARG A 177 1.69 -9.07 2.18
CA ARG A 177 0.31 -8.70 2.52
C ARG A 177 -0.33 -7.88 1.40
N ALA A 178 -1.65 -7.76 1.42
CA ALA A 178 -2.37 -6.82 0.59
C ALA A 178 -3.23 -5.87 1.44
N ILE A 179 -3.47 -4.67 0.93
CA ILE A 179 -4.45 -3.72 1.48
C ILE A 179 -5.48 -3.45 0.40
N THR A 180 -6.77 -3.50 0.76
CA THR A 180 -7.84 -3.25 -0.20
C THR A 180 -7.99 -1.77 -0.49
N GLN A 181 -8.46 -1.43 -1.69
CA GLN A 181 -9.21 -0.18 -1.88
C GLN A 181 -10.38 -0.14 -0.88
N PHE A 182 -10.79 1.06 -0.47
CA PHE A 182 -11.93 1.22 0.41
C PHE A 182 -13.22 0.69 -0.23
N PHE A 183 -14.14 0.27 0.62
CA PHE A 183 -15.47 -0.21 0.27
C PHE A 183 -16.45 0.20 1.37
N PHE A 184 -17.74 0.31 1.05
CA PHE A 184 -18.77 0.72 2.01
C PHE A 184 -19.71 -0.43 2.45
N ASP A 185 -19.66 -1.56 1.75
CA ASP A 185 -20.40 -2.77 2.09
C ASP A 185 -19.43 -3.87 2.54
N ASN A 186 -19.56 -4.32 3.79
CA ASN A 186 -18.73 -5.38 4.35
C ASN A 186 -18.87 -6.71 3.59
N ASP A 187 -20.04 -6.99 3.01
CA ASP A 187 -20.27 -8.23 2.28
C ASP A 187 -19.46 -8.28 0.97
N VAL A 188 -19.15 -7.12 0.39
CA VAL A 188 -18.23 -7.02 -0.77
C VAL A 188 -16.84 -7.53 -0.38
N TYR A 189 -16.33 -7.12 0.77
CA TYR A 189 -15.04 -7.58 1.27
C TYR A 189 -15.05 -9.08 1.60
N PHE A 190 -16.08 -9.59 2.28
CA PHE A 190 -16.14 -11.02 2.61
C PHE A 190 -16.25 -11.91 1.37
N ARG A 191 -17.10 -11.55 0.40
CA ARG A 191 -17.16 -12.27 -0.89
C ARG A 191 -15.85 -12.22 -1.66
N TYR A 192 -15.15 -11.08 -1.61
CA TYR A 192 -13.82 -10.95 -2.21
C TYR A 192 -12.80 -11.88 -1.54
N LEU A 193 -12.78 -11.93 -0.20
CA LEU A 193 -11.92 -12.85 0.53
C LEU A 193 -12.16 -14.30 0.12
N ASP A 194 -13.42 -14.74 0.03
CA ASP A 194 -13.73 -16.12 -0.39
C ASP A 194 -13.14 -16.44 -1.76
N LYS A 195 -13.25 -15.51 -2.74
CA LYS A 195 -12.64 -15.68 -4.06
C LYS A 195 -11.11 -15.70 -4.02
N VAL A 196 -10.49 -14.80 -3.26
CA VAL A 196 -9.02 -14.74 -3.09
C VAL A 196 -8.48 -16.03 -2.46
N ARG A 197 -9.17 -16.56 -1.44
CA ARG A 197 -8.81 -17.84 -0.81
C ARG A 197 -9.01 -19.03 -1.75
N ALA A 198 -10.10 -19.04 -2.52
CA ALA A 198 -10.32 -20.06 -3.56
C ALA A 198 -9.23 -20.07 -4.65
N ALA A 199 -8.58 -18.92 -4.91
CA ALA A 199 -7.43 -18.81 -5.83
C ALA A 199 -6.08 -19.24 -5.19
N GLY A 200 -6.08 -19.73 -3.96
CA GLY A 200 -4.89 -20.19 -3.23
C GLY A 200 -3.96 -19.05 -2.80
N ILE A 201 -4.51 -17.88 -2.49
CA ILE A 201 -3.75 -16.73 -1.97
C ILE A 201 -4.02 -16.65 -0.46
N ASP A 202 -3.01 -16.90 0.37
CA ASP A 202 -3.16 -17.00 1.84
C ASP A 202 -2.56 -15.84 2.64
N ILE A 203 -1.91 -14.89 1.97
CA ILE A 203 -1.38 -13.70 2.65
C ILE A 203 -2.49 -12.88 3.33
N PRO A 204 -2.17 -12.10 4.39
CA PRO A 204 -3.13 -11.18 4.99
C PRO A 204 -3.67 -10.17 3.98
N ILE A 205 -5.01 -10.02 3.92
CA ILE A 205 -5.70 -9.02 3.11
C ILE A 205 -6.38 -8.03 4.06
N LEU A 206 -5.78 -6.86 4.26
CA LEU A 206 -6.24 -5.87 5.21
C LEU A 206 -7.33 -4.99 4.57
N PRO A 207 -8.48 -4.78 5.22
CA PRO A 207 -9.52 -3.90 4.69
C PRO A 207 -9.07 -2.44 4.82
N GLY A 208 -8.99 -1.73 3.70
CA GLY A 208 -8.82 -0.28 3.68
C GLY A 208 -10.14 0.40 4.06
N ILE A 209 -10.10 1.32 5.04
CA ILE A 209 -11.29 2.03 5.53
C ILE A 209 -11.05 3.53 5.42
N VAL A 210 -11.97 4.23 4.76
CA VAL A 210 -12.02 5.68 4.72
C VAL A 210 -13.22 6.14 5.55
N PRO A 211 -13.00 6.83 6.69
CA PRO A 211 -14.07 7.50 7.42
C PRO A 211 -14.64 8.63 6.56
N VAL A 212 -15.94 8.59 6.26
CA VAL A 212 -16.62 9.65 5.51
C VAL A 212 -16.69 10.90 6.40
N GLN A 213 -15.82 11.87 6.14
CA GLN A 213 -15.78 13.15 6.86
C GLN A 213 -16.48 14.27 6.07
N ASN A 214 -16.54 14.15 4.74
CA ASN A 214 -17.20 15.10 3.85
C ASN A 214 -17.79 14.35 2.65
N PHE A 215 -19.11 14.50 2.46
CA PHE A 215 -19.84 13.85 1.37
C PHE A 215 -19.24 14.14 -0.02
N LYS A 216 -18.77 15.36 -0.29
CA LYS A 216 -18.18 15.72 -1.59
C LYS A 216 -16.82 15.08 -1.87
N GLN A 217 -16.10 14.64 -0.84
CA GLN A 217 -14.78 14.04 -0.97
C GLN A 217 -14.85 12.52 -1.13
N THR A 218 -15.97 11.92 -0.72
CA THR A 218 -16.14 10.45 -0.62
C THR A 218 -17.15 9.88 -1.63
N ALA A 219 -17.97 10.75 -2.23
CA ALA A 219 -18.92 10.40 -3.30
C ALA A 219 -18.29 10.45 -4.69
#